data_AF-A0A6M0B1I0-F1
#
_entry.id   AF-A0A6M0B1I0-F1
#
_cell.length_a   1.000
_cell.length_b   1.000
_cell.length_c   1.000
_cell.angle_alpha   90.00
_cell.angle_beta   90.00
_cell.angle_gamma   90.00
#
_symmetry.space_group_name_H-M   'P 1'
#
loop_
_entity.id
_entity.type
_entity.pdbx_description
1 polymer ?
#
loop_
_entity_poly.entity_id
_entity_poly.type
_entity_poly.pdbx_seq_one_letter_code
_entity_poly.pdbx_strand_id
1 'polypeptide(L)'
;MLPSFYQTCLEAHLTSAQYLTLQLLIILLQTERNVKLERLATLFPQPIQFESRRRNLQRFLGLPQLSVKLLWFPLVNYLVREQFHPHKMNRKRRRYLKRIKQRGYLLLVIDRTQWKERNLMMVSLVCGRRAIPVYWHLLGKKGNSNLGQQKALLTPVLKLLKPNPVIVIGD
;
A
#
# COMPACT_ATOMS: atom_id res chain seq x y z
N MET A 1 5.63 9.65 14.65
CA MET A 1 4.75 10.54 13.85
C MET A 1 4.91 10.20 12.38
N LEU A 2 3.82 10.08 11.62
CA LEU A 2 3.88 9.88 10.16
C LEU A 2 4.46 11.13 9.48
N PRO A 3 5.14 11.03 8.31
CA PRO A 3 5.61 12.22 7.59
C PRO A 3 4.45 13.14 7.19
N SER A 4 4.66 14.45 7.15
CA SER A 4 3.62 15.46 6.91
C SER A 4 2.72 15.17 5.71
N PHE A 5 3.31 14.78 4.57
CA PHE A 5 2.55 14.42 3.38
C PHE A 5 1.56 13.27 3.60
N TYR A 6 1.96 12.25 4.40
CA TYR A 6 1.09 11.13 4.73
C TYR A 6 -0.09 11.59 5.56
N GLN A 7 0.14 12.51 6.50
CA GLN A 7 -0.92 13.08 7.33
C GLN A 7 -1.94 13.80 6.46
N THR A 8 -1.49 14.74 5.61
CA THR A 8 -2.37 15.49 4.69
C THR A 8 -3.19 14.57 3.79
N CYS A 9 -2.57 13.53 3.23
CA CYS A 9 -3.27 12.58 2.37
C CYS A 9 -4.35 11.77 3.13
N LEU A 10 -4.03 11.32 4.34
CA LEU A 10 -4.94 10.48 5.13
C LEU A 10 -6.08 11.31 5.74
N GLU A 11 -5.78 12.50 6.26
CA GLU A 11 -6.76 13.42 6.85
C GLU A 11 -7.75 13.96 5.81
N ALA A 12 -7.35 14.06 4.54
CA ALA A 12 -8.27 14.43 3.47
C ALA A 12 -9.39 13.41 3.22
N HIS A 13 -9.24 12.16 3.69
CA HIS A 13 -10.15 11.04 3.36
C HIS A 13 -10.74 10.34 4.59
N LEU A 14 -10.21 10.61 5.78
CA LEU A 14 -10.61 10.00 7.03
C LEU A 14 -11.03 11.07 8.03
N THR A 15 -12.06 10.79 8.83
CA THR A 15 -12.40 11.64 9.97
C THR A 15 -11.29 11.59 11.02
N SER A 16 -11.22 12.58 11.91
CA SER A 16 -10.20 12.63 12.97
C SER A 16 -10.15 11.34 13.80
N ALA A 17 -11.32 10.75 14.10
CA ALA A 17 -11.41 9.49 14.84
C ALA A 17 -10.90 8.28 14.02
N GLN A 18 -11.22 8.22 12.72
CA GLN A 18 -10.75 7.16 11.82
C GLN A 18 -9.24 7.26 11.61
N TYR A 19 -8.72 8.48 11.44
CA TYR A 19 -7.30 8.73 11.31
C TYR A 19 -6.52 8.33 12.57
N LEU A 20 -7.01 8.69 13.75
CA LEU A 20 -6.42 8.23 15.01
C LEU A 20 -6.42 6.70 15.12
N THR A 21 -7.54 6.07 14.75
CA THR A 21 -7.66 4.60 14.71
C THR A 21 -6.62 3.98 13.78
N LEU A 22 -6.42 4.57 12.58
CA LEU A 22 -5.40 4.14 11.62
C LEU A 22 -3.99 4.27 12.18
N GLN A 23 -3.67 5.40 12.81
CA GLN A 23 -2.35 5.63 13.41
C GLN A 23 -2.04 4.61 14.51
N LEU A 24 -2.99 4.37 15.41
CA LEU A 24 -2.87 3.35 16.47
C LEU A 24 -2.68 1.95 15.88
N LEU A 25 -3.47 1.61 14.84
CA LEU A 25 -3.34 0.31 14.16
C LEU A 25 -1.96 0.15 13.51
N ILE A 26 -1.44 1.19 12.83
CA ILE A 26 -0.11 1.15 12.22
C ILE A 26 0.97 0.93 13.28
N ILE A 27 0.89 1.62 14.42
CA ILE A 27 1.82 1.44 15.53
C ILE A 27 1.76 0.00 16.05
N LEU A 28 0.55 -0.51 16.31
CA LEU A 28 0.36 -1.88 16.78
C LEU A 28 0.91 -2.93 15.81
N LEU A 29 0.71 -2.75 14.49
CA LEU A 29 1.25 -3.64 13.46
C LEU A 29 2.77 -3.57 13.34
N GLN A 30 3.38 -2.43 13.70
CA GLN A 30 4.84 -2.29 13.74
C GLN A 30 5.45 -2.94 14.99
N THR A 31 4.75 -2.90 16.12
CA THR A 31 5.21 -3.51 17.37
C THR A 31 4.93 -5.00 17.43
N GLU A 32 3.76 -5.44 16.98
CA GLU A 32 3.33 -6.84 17.00
C GLU A 32 3.55 -7.48 15.63
N ARG A 33 4.26 -8.61 15.60
CA ARG A 33 4.45 -9.39 14.37
C ARG A 33 3.23 -10.27 14.02
N ASN A 34 2.12 -10.12 14.73
CA ASN A 34 0.93 -10.93 14.59
C ASN A 34 -0.26 -10.09 14.14
N VAL A 35 -0.78 -10.40 12.96
CA VAL A 35 -1.89 -9.68 12.31
C VAL A 35 -3.27 -10.25 12.66
N LYS A 36 -3.36 -11.21 13.59
CA LYS A 36 -4.65 -11.74 14.06
C LYS A 36 -5.47 -10.62 14.70
N LEU A 37 -6.71 -10.46 14.24
CA LEU A 37 -7.61 -9.42 14.68
C LEU A 37 -7.86 -9.47 16.19
N GLU A 38 -7.97 -10.67 16.77
CA GLU A 38 -8.15 -10.87 18.21
C GLU A 38 -6.96 -10.35 19.01
N ARG A 39 -5.74 -10.58 18.50
CA ARG A 39 -4.51 -10.08 19.14
C ARG A 39 -4.46 -8.55 19.06
N LEU A 40 -4.78 -7.98 17.90
CA LEU A 40 -4.85 -6.53 17.73
C LEU A 40 -5.92 -5.90 18.63
N ALA A 41 -7.10 -6.50 18.74
CA ALA A 41 -8.18 -6.04 19.60
C ALA A 41 -7.86 -6.11 21.11
N THR A 42 -6.99 -7.05 21.51
CA THR A 42 -6.51 -7.16 22.90
C THR A 42 -5.60 -6.00 23.26
N LEU A 43 -4.74 -5.58 22.33
CA LEU A 43 -3.74 -4.54 22.54
C LEU A 43 -4.23 -3.13 22.17
N PHE A 44 -5.41 -3.03 21.58
CA PHE A 44 -5.96 -1.75 21.14
C PHE A 44 -6.27 -0.86 22.36
N PRO A 45 -5.72 0.37 22.44
CA PRO A 45 -5.70 1.18 23.66
C PRO A 45 -7.02 1.95 23.88
N GLN A 46 -8.16 1.27 23.76
CA GLN A 46 -9.48 1.80 24.11
C GLN A 46 -9.96 1.12 25.40
N PRO A 47 -10.36 1.87 26.45
CA PRO A 47 -10.83 1.31 27.71
C PRO A 47 -12.29 0.84 27.61
N ILE A 48 -12.56 -0.06 26.66
CA ILE A 48 -13.88 -0.65 26.41
C ILE A 48 -13.79 -2.18 26.44
N GLN A 49 -14.94 -2.85 26.43
CA GLN A 49 -15.00 -4.31 26.36
C GLN A 49 -14.27 -4.84 25.12
N PHE A 50 -13.59 -5.97 25.29
CA PHE A 50 -12.84 -6.64 24.22
C PHE A 50 -13.68 -6.87 22.96
N GLU A 51 -14.91 -7.36 23.12
CA GLU A 51 -15.85 -7.58 22.02
C GLU A 51 -16.17 -6.30 21.24
N SER A 52 -16.32 -5.20 21.96
CA SER A 52 -16.53 -3.87 21.35
C SER A 52 -15.30 -3.40 20.59
N ARG A 53 -14.08 -3.59 21.13
CA ARG A 53 -12.83 -3.30 20.39
C ARG A 53 -12.72 -4.12 19.11
N ARG A 54 -12.99 -5.42 19.19
CA ARG A 54 -12.96 -6.34 18.04
C ARG A 54 -13.93 -5.89 16.95
N ARG A 55 -15.20 -5.62 17.31
CA ARG A 55 -16.21 -5.13 16.37
C ARG A 55 -15.86 -3.76 15.78
N ASN A 56 -15.29 -2.86 16.58
CA ASN A 56 -14.83 -1.56 16.11
C ASN A 56 -13.76 -1.73 15.02
N LEU A 57 -12.73 -2.53 15.28
CA LEU A 57 -11.68 -2.83 14.31
C LEU A 57 -12.24 -3.50 13.04
N GLN A 58 -13.19 -4.43 13.16
CA GLN A 58 -13.84 -5.04 11.99
C GLN A 58 -14.57 -4.01 11.12
N ARG A 59 -15.37 -3.14 11.75
CA ARG A 59 -16.09 -2.07 11.05
C ARG A 59 -15.12 -1.08 10.42
N PHE A 60 -14.07 -0.71 11.14
CA PHE A 60 -13.02 0.18 10.64
C PHE A 60 -12.35 -0.41 9.40
N LEU A 61 -11.90 -1.67 9.46
CA LEU A 61 -11.27 -2.36 8.32
C LEU A 61 -12.21 -2.59 7.13
N GLY A 62 -13.53 -2.56 7.36
CA GLY A 62 -14.56 -2.65 6.32
C GLY A 62 -14.97 -1.30 5.72
N LEU A 63 -14.36 -0.18 6.13
CA LEU A 63 -14.73 1.15 5.63
C LEU A 63 -14.40 1.29 4.13
N PRO A 64 -15.32 1.83 3.31
CA PRO A 64 -15.07 2.07 1.89
C PRO A 64 -13.94 3.10 1.65
N GLN A 65 -13.69 3.98 2.63
CA GLN A 65 -12.59 4.94 2.61
C GLN A 65 -11.22 4.27 2.69
N LEU A 66 -11.11 3.07 3.28
CA LEU A 66 -9.88 2.27 3.30
C LEU A 66 -9.61 1.58 1.95
N SER A 67 -9.78 2.34 0.87
CA SER A 67 -9.51 1.92 -0.49
C SER A 67 -8.07 2.21 -0.86
N VAL A 68 -7.41 1.22 -1.48
CA VAL A 68 -6.04 1.37 -2.01
C VAL A 68 -5.97 2.54 -3.00
N LYS A 69 -7.01 2.74 -3.82
CA LYS A 69 -7.03 3.84 -4.80
C LYS A 69 -7.12 5.21 -4.14
N LEU A 70 -7.79 5.31 -2.99
CA LEU A 70 -7.97 6.58 -2.29
C LEU A 70 -6.77 6.91 -1.42
N LEU A 71 -6.34 5.97 -0.57
CA LEU A 71 -5.31 6.25 0.43
C LEU A 71 -3.90 5.98 -0.07
N TRP A 72 -3.70 4.93 -0.87
CA TRP A 72 -2.36 4.47 -1.23
C TRP A 72 -1.84 5.08 -2.53
N PHE A 73 -2.69 5.24 -3.55
CA PHE A 73 -2.26 5.79 -4.84
C PHE A 73 -1.66 7.21 -4.74
N PRO A 74 -2.23 8.16 -3.98
CA PRO A 74 -1.60 9.47 -3.83
C PRO A 74 -0.24 9.39 -3.16
N LEU A 75 -0.07 8.49 -2.19
CA LEU A 75 1.22 8.22 -1.54
C LEU A 75 2.25 7.67 -2.53
N VAL A 76 1.87 6.69 -3.35
CA VAL A 76 2.73 6.15 -4.41
C VAL A 76 3.11 7.24 -5.42
N ASN A 77 2.14 8.04 -5.88
CA ASN A 77 2.39 9.12 -6.83
C ASN A 77 3.37 10.16 -6.26
N TYR A 78 3.21 10.54 -4.99
CA TYR A 78 4.15 11.42 -4.30
C TYR A 78 5.55 10.81 -4.21
N LEU A 79 5.66 9.54 -3.81
CA LEU A 79 6.93 8.83 -3.74
C LEU A 79 7.64 8.80 -5.10
N VAL A 80 6.89 8.64 -6.19
CA VAL A 80 7.40 8.66 -7.56
C VAL A 80 7.81 10.08 -7.97
N ARG A 81 6.97 11.09 -7.77
CA ARG A 81 7.24 12.50 -8.16
C ARG A 81 8.46 13.09 -7.46
N GLU A 82 8.61 12.86 -6.16
CA GLU A 82 9.79 13.29 -5.40
C GLU A 82 11.10 12.71 -5.96
N GLN A 83 11.06 11.61 -6.71
CA GLN A 83 12.24 11.03 -7.36
C GLN A 83 12.60 11.68 -8.70
N PHE A 84 11.60 12.10 -9.48
CA PHE A 84 11.82 12.71 -10.79
C PHE A 84 12.22 14.20 -10.68
N HIS A 85 12.01 14.84 -9.54
CA HIS A 85 12.43 16.22 -9.26
C HIS A 85 13.41 16.32 -8.06
N PRO A 86 14.64 15.79 -8.17
CA PRO A 86 15.61 15.72 -7.07
C PRO A 86 16.23 17.07 -6.66
N HIS A 87 15.90 18.15 -7.38
CA HIS A 87 16.55 19.47 -7.22
C HIS A 87 16.35 20.09 -5.83
N LYS A 88 15.34 19.68 -5.05
CA LYS A 88 15.09 20.16 -3.68
C LYS A 88 15.56 19.23 -2.53
N MET A 89 16.35 18.19 -2.81
CA MET A 89 16.61 17.13 -1.81
C MET A 89 18.03 17.06 -1.23
N ASN A 90 18.12 16.76 0.07
CA ASN A 90 19.35 16.43 0.80
C ASN A 90 20.13 15.24 0.20
N ARG A 91 21.47 15.29 0.26
CA ARG A 91 22.41 14.34 -0.38
C ARG A 91 22.17 12.86 -0.01
N LYS A 92 21.82 12.57 1.26
CA LYS A 92 21.43 11.21 1.72
C LYS A 92 20.15 10.70 1.02
N ARG A 93 19.16 11.58 0.86
CA ARG A 93 17.84 11.26 0.27
C ARG A 93 17.98 11.01 -1.24
N ARG A 94 18.83 11.78 -1.93
CA ARG A 94 19.21 11.51 -3.34
C ARG A 94 19.84 10.12 -3.53
N ARG A 95 20.70 9.67 -2.62
CA ARG A 95 21.32 8.32 -2.70
C ARG A 95 20.32 7.18 -2.48
N TYR A 96 19.33 7.35 -1.60
CA TYR A 96 18.25 6.37 -1.40
C TYR A 96 17.36 6.23 -2.65
N LEU A 97 17.01 7.36 -3.27
CA LEU A 97 16.06 7.43 -4.39
C LEU A 97 16.65 7.10 -5.77
N LYS A 98 17.97 7.23 -5.95
CA LYS A 98 18.69 6.78 -7.17
C LYS A 98 18.51 5.28 -7.46
N ARG A 99 17.99 4.53 -6.49
CA ARG A 99 17.74 3.08 -6.57
C ARG A 99 16.45 2.70 -7.30
N ILE A 100 15.54 3.64 -7.52
CA ILE A 100 14.16 3.36 -7.99
C ILE A 100 14.04 3.60 -9.50
N LYS A 101 14.74 4.61 -10.03
CA LYS A 101 14.86 4.84 -11.47
C LYS A 101 16.06 4.08 -12.02
N GLN A 102 15.80 2.95 -12.66
CA GLN A 102 16.83 2.26 -13.45
C GLN A 102 16.78 2.84 -14.86
N ARG A 103 17.88 3.45 -15.32
CA ARG A 103 18.11 3.79 -16.74
C ARG A 103 16.98 4.56 -17.46
N GLY A 104 16.22 5.40 -16.76
CA GLY A 104 15.17 6.24 -17.38
C GLY A 104 13.74 5.81 -17.13
N TYR A 105 13.49 4.56 -16.74
CA TYR A 105 12.17 3.96 -16.57
C TYR A 105 11.88 3.52 -15.13
N LEU A 106 10.61 3.27 -14.85
CA LEU A 106 10.11 2.60 -13.65
C LEU A 106 9.98 1.11 -13.93
N LEU A 107 10.51 0.29 -13.03
CA LEU A 107 10.38 -1.16 -13.13
C LEU A 107 9.21 -1.63 -12.25
N LEU A 108 8.21 -2.23 -12.87
CA LEU A 108 7.12 -2.92 -12.20
C LEU A 108 7.36 -4.43 -12.26
N VAL A 109 7.07 -5.10 -11.17
CA VAL A 109 7.01 -6.56 -11.10
C VAL A 109 5.58 -6.97 -10.81
N ILE A 110 5.06 -7.90 -11.61
CA ILE A 110 3.79 -8.55 -11.37
C ILE A 110 4.06 -9.98 -10.89
N ASP A 111 3.41 -10.36 -9.80
CA ASP A 111 3.56 -11.68 -9.21
C ASP A 111 2.23 -12.15 -8.60
N ARG A 112 2.10 -13.47 -8.45
CA ARG A 112 0.89 -14.11 -7.94
C ARG A 112 1.25 -15.17 -6.92
N THR A 113 0.61 -15.08 -5.75
CA THR A 113 0.73 -16.05 -4.67
C THR A 113 -0.63 -16.64 -4.31
N GLN A 114 -0.65 -17.92 -3.96
CA GLN A 114 -1.87 -18.62 -3.53
C GLN A 114 -1.68 -19.25 -2.16
N TRP A 115 -2.55 -18.88 -1.23
CA TRP A 115 -2.64 -19.46 0.10
C TRP A 115 -4.00 -20.11 0.29
N LYS A 116 -4.04 -21.44 0.22
CA LYS A 116 -5.28 -22.23 0.23
C LYS A 116 -6.24 -21.73 -0.86
N GLU A 117 -7.39 -21.18 -0.46
CA GLU A 117 -8.43 -20.61 -1.32
C GLU A 117 -8.16 -19.15 -1.73
N ARG A 118 -7.22 -18.46 -1.08
CA ARG A 118 -6.91 -17.06 -1.34
C ARG A 118 -5.85 -16.97 -2.42
N ASN A 119 -6.21 -16.46 -3.59
CA ASN A 119 -5.29 -16.27 -4.70
C ASN A 119 -5.06 -14.77 -4.89
N LEU A 120 -3.87 -14.27 -4.56
CA LEU A 120 -3.52 -12.86 -4.56
C LEU A 120 -2.61 -12.56 -5.74
N MET A 121 -3.04 -11.64 -6.59
CA MET A 121 -2.23 -11.10 -7.66
C MET A 121 -1.81 -9.67 -7.32
N MET A 122 -0.53 -9.35 -7.47
CA MET A 122 0.03 -8.09 -7.00
C MET A 122 0.96 -7.48 -8.05
N VAL A 123 0.91 -6.15 -8.17
CA VAL A 123 1.88 -5.33 -8.92
C VAL A 123 2.65 -4.49 -7.93
N SER A 124 3.98 -4.56 -8.01
CA SER A 124 4.89 -3.86 -7.14
C SER A 124 5.87 -3.00 -7.93
N LEU A 125 6.20 -1.82 -7.40
CA LEU A 125 7.23 -0.94 -7.93
C LEU A 125 8.59 -1.31 -7.34
N VAL A 126 9.55 -1.63 -8.21
CA VAL A 126 10.91 -1.97 -7.78
C VAL A 126 11.65 -0.70 -7.37
N CYS A 127 12.08 -0.69 -6.12
CA CYS A 127 12.80 0.38 -5.46
C CYS A 127 14.13 -0.13 -4.90
N GLY A 128 15.15 -0.22 -5.76
CA GLY A 128 16.45 -0.77 -5.40
C GLY A 128 16.40 -2.25 -5.15
N ARG A 129 16.65 -2.65 -3.90
CA ARG A 129 16.58 -4.05 -3.43
C ARG A 129 15.22 -4.40 -2.82
N ARG A 130 14.21 -3.54 -2.98
CA ARG A 130 12.88 -3.72 -2.39
C ARG A 130 11.82 -3.60 -3.48
N ALA A 131 10.71 -4.31 -3.32
CA ALA A 131 9.51 -4.12 -4.13
C ALA A 131 8.43 -3.50 -3.24
N ILE A 132 7.88 -2.36 -3.65
CA ILE A 132 6.80 -1.68 -2.93
C ILE A 132 5.48 -2.09 -3.60
N PRO A 133 4.58 -2.78 -2.90
CA PRO A 133 3.25 -3.10 -3.44
C PRO A 133 2.52 -1.83 -3.86
N VAL A 134 2.05 -1.76 -5.11
CA VAL A 134 1.30 -0.61 -5.62
C VAL A 134 -0.19 -0.94 -5.68
N TYR A 135 -0.53 -2.11 -6.21
CA TYR A 135 -1.91 -2.55 -6.32
C TYR A 135 -1.99 -4.07 -6.29
N TRP A 136 -3.12 -4.59 -5.82
CA TRP A 136 -3.35 -6.03 -5.73
C TRP A 136 -4.82 -6.35 -5.89
N HIS A 137 -5.10 -7.59 -6.27
CA HIS A 137 -6.44 -8.11 -6.45
C HIS A 137 -6.50 -9.57 -5.98
N LEU A 138 -7.55 -9.90 -5.23
CA LEU A 138 -7.86 -11.27 -4.87
C LEU A 138 -8.64 -11.92 -6.00
N LEU A 139 -8.05 -12.90 -6.65
CA LEU A 139 -8.70 -13.72 -7.67
C LEU A 139 -9.69 -14.65 -6.97
N GLY A 140 -10.97 -14.58 -7.37
CA GLY A 140 -12.05 -15.43 -6.84
C GLY A 140 -12.00 -16.89 -7.31
N LYS A 141 -10.81 -17.39 -7.67
CA LYS A 141 -10.59 -18.74 -8.20
C LYS A 141 -9.19 -19.25 -7.84
N LYS A 142 -9.04 -20.58 -7.78
CA LYS A 142 -7.73 -21.23 -7.69
C LYS A 142 -6.99 -21.21 -9.03
N GLY A 143 -5.66 -21.37 -8.98
CA GLY A 143 -4.83 -21.53 -10.16
C GLY A 143 -4.46 -20.21 -10.82
N ASN A 144 -4.35 -20.23 -12.15
CA ASN A 144 -3.67 -19.17 -12.89
C ASN A 144 -4.53 -17.93 -13.14
N SER A 145 -3.86 -16.79 -13.21
CA SER A 145 -4.46 -15.57 -13.77
C SER A 145 -4.60 -15.72 -15.28
N ASN A 146 -5.57 -15.01 -15.87
CA ASN A 146 -5.65 -14.87 -17.33
C ASN A 146 -5.25 -13.45 -17.76
N LEU A 147 -4.96 -13.27 -19.05
CA LEU A 147 -4.54 -11.97 -19.60
C LEU A 147 -5.50 -10.82 -19.25
N GLY A 148 -6.81 -11.10 -19.20
CA GLY A 148 -7.82 -10.10 -18.79
C GLY A 148 -7.62 -9.62 -17.35
N GLN A 149 -7.36 -10.54 -16.42
CA GLN A 149 -7.07 -10.24 -15.01
C GLN A 149 -5.74 -9.47 -14.87
N GLN A 150 -4.70 -9.86 -15.61
CA GLN A 150 -3.42 -9.14 -15.61
C GLN A 150 -3.60 -7.70 -16.11
N LYS A 151 -4.31 -7.51 -17.24
CA LYS A 151 -4.62 -6.18 -17.78
C LYS A 151 -5.45 -5.36 -16.80
N ALA A 152 -6.46 -5.95 -16.16
CA ALA A 152 -7.31 -5.25 -15.18
C ALA A 152 -6.50 -4.77 -13.96
N LEU A 153 -5.53 -5.57 -13.51
CA LEU A 153 -4.64 -5.21 -12.40
C LEU A 153 -3.64 -4.11 -12.80
N LEU A 154 -3.04 -4.20 -14.00
CA LEU A 154 -2.03 -3.26 -14.48
C LEU A 154 -2.61 -1.91 -14.89
N THR A 155 -3.80 -1.87 -15.49
CA THR A 155 -4.42 -0.64 -16.00
C THR A 155 -4.45 0.52 -15.00
N PRO A 156 -4.93 0.38 -13.75
CA PRO A 156 -4.92 1.47 -12.78
C PRO A 156 -3.51 1.91 -12.39
N VAL A 157 -2.54 0.98 -12.33
CA VAL A 157 -1.15 1.27 -11.99
C VAL A 157 -0.46 2.04 -13.12
N LEU A 158 -0.64 1.62 -14.37
CA LEU A 158 -0.07 2.31 -15.52
C LEU A 158 -0.65 3.73 -15.67
N LYS A 159 -1.96 3.91 -15.40
CA LYS A 159 -2.58 5.24 -15.35
C LYS A 159 -1.98 6.11 -14.24
N LEU A 160 -1.74 5.54 -13.05
CA LEU A 160 -1.15 6.24 -11.91
C LEU A 160 0.27 6.75 -12.20
N LEU A 161 1.06 5.98 -12.96
CA LEU A 161 2.49 6.26 -13.17
C LEU A 161 2.79 7.13 -14.39
N LYS A 162 1.79 7.49 -15.20
CA LYS A 162 1.97 8.45 -16.31
C LYS A 162 2.51 9.79 -15.81
N PRO A 163 3.39 10.46 -16.56
CA PRO A 163 3.87 10.13 -17.91
C PRO A 163 5.15 9.27 -17.93
N ASN A 164 5.58 8.70 -16.81
CA ASN A 164 6.87 8.03 -16.72
C ASN A 164 6.90 6.76 -17.57
N PRO A 165 8.00 6.45 -18.28
CA PRO A 165 8.14 5.19 -18.99
C PRO A 165 8.23 4.03 -17.99
N VAL A 166 7.52 2.94 -18.27
CA VAL A 166 7.38 1.79 -17.38
C VAL A 166 7.78 0.52 -18.12
N ILE A 167 8.56 -0.35 -17.45
CA ILE A 167 8.79 -1.74 -17.86
C ILE A 167 8.08 -2.64 -16.87
N VAL A 168 7.34 -3.63 -17.36
CA VAL A 168 6.67 -4.64 -16.53
C VAL A 168 7.41 -5.96 -16.71
N ILE A 169 7.79 -6.59 -15.61
CA ILE A 169 8.36 -7.94 -15.56
C ILE A 169 7.37 -8.83 -14.81
N GLY A 170 7.08 -10.00 -15.37
CA GLY A 170 6.26 -11.03 -14.76
C GLY A 170 6.54 -12.37 -15.41
N ASP A 171 6.09 -13.43 -14.74
CA ASP A 171 5.99 -14.78 -15.27
C ASP A 171 4.59 -15.02 -15.88
#